data_AF-A0A962KIC3-F1
#
_entry.id   AF-A0A962KIC3-F1
#
_cell.length_a   1.000
_cell.length_b   1.000
_cell.length_c   1.000
_cell.angle_alpha   90.00
_cell.angle_beta   90.00
_cell.angle_gamma   90.00
#
_symmetry.space_group_name_H-M   'P 1'
#
loop_
_entity.id
_entity.type
_entity.pdbx_description
1 polymer ?
#
loop_
_entity_poly.entity_id
_entity_poly.type
_entity_poly.pdbx_seq_one_letter_code
_entity_poly.pdbx_strand_id
1 'polypeptide(L)'
;MSPLQNYSLEVPQDARRQLALGWLWLCVLALLGAGVFSLLLVVSRTPVISEVIPWIGFFHSALVVHVDLSVLVWSLAFGGILWSLNQKPGQSWLAWTALLLASLGALVIIVSPFVHDAQPLMSNYIPVLQHPLFFSGLLLFGLGFALLVLNSMIFMAPVGPWMSARGALRFGLNTAAISAAVALLCFGWSYAQMPDYLLGQSFFELLFWGGGHVLQFTYTLLMLVCWLWLARAGGLHLPLTPRVVLVILFVGVACVFVSPLIYLAYPITTLEHVEL
;
A
#
# COMPACT_ATOMS: atom_id res chain seq x y z
N MET A 1 36.08 8.69 16.86
CA MET A 1 34.78 9.07 16.25
C MET A 1 34.29 7.88 15.46
N SER A 2 33.07 7.39 15.69
CA SER A 2 32.50 6.34 14.84
C SER A 2 32.35 6.88 13.41
N PRO A 3 32.61 6.07 12.38
CA PRO A 3 32.40 6.51 11.00
C PRO A 3 30.94 6.92 10.79
N LEU A 4 30.75 8.05 10.11
CA LEU A 4 29.43 8.58 9.78
C LEU A 4 28.63 7.54 8.99
N GLN A 5 27.46 7.17 9.49
CA GLN A 5 26.61 6.17 8.86
C GLN A 5 25.90 6.77 7.64
N ASN A 6 26.06 6.13 6.48
CA ASN A 6 25.49 6.63 5.23
C ASN A 6 24.18 5.92 4.87
N TYR A 7 23.06 6.39 5.42
CA TYR A 7 21.71 5.94 5.06
C TYR A 7 21.23 6.63 3.78
N SER A 8 21.89 6.34 2.65
CA SER A 8 21.51 6.86 1.34
C SER A 8 21.02 5.75 0.43
N LEU A 9 19.85 5.90 -0.20
CA LEU A 9 19.47 5.08 -1.35
C LEU A 9 20.20 5.56 -2.61
N GLU A 10 20.67 4.62 -3.42
CA GLU A 10 21.24 4.91 -4.72
C GLU A 10 20.09 5.19 -5.70
N VAL A 11 20.22 6.25 -6.50
CA VAL A 11 19.29 6.54 -7.59
C VAL A 11 19.94 6.08 -8.90
N PRO A 12 19.46 4.98 -9.50
CA PRO A 12 20.00 4.50 -10.77
C PRO A 12 19.88 5.54 -11.89
N GLN A 13 20.71 5.44 -12.92
CA GLN A 13 20.62 6.28 -14.13
C GLN A 13 20.05 5.51 -15.34
N ASP A 14 19.41 4.37 -15.08
CA ASP A 14 18.83 3.48 -16.09
C ASP A 14 17.28 3.47 -16.02
N ALA A 15 16.65 2.52 -16.71
CA ALA A 15 15.20 2.35 -16.78
C ALA A 15 14.50 2.30 -15.40
N ARG A 16 15.21 1.89 -14.33
CA ARG A 16 14.67 1.89 -12.96
C ARG A 16 14.25 3.28 -12.49
N ARG A 17 15.00 4.32 -12.89
CA ARG A 17 14.68 5.71 -12.58
C ARG A 17 13.41 6.16 -13.30
N GLN A 18 13.25 5.80 -14.56
CA GLN A 18 12.05 6.13 -15.34
C GLN A 18 10.81 5.45 -14.75
N LEU A 19 10.94 4.18 -14.36
CA LEU A 19 9.87 3.46 -13.68
C LEU A 19 9.50 4.11 -12.33
N ALA A 20 10.51 4.48 -11.52
CA ALA A 20 10.29 5.19 -10.26
C ALA A 20 9.58 6.54 -10.47
N LEU A 21 9.90 7.27 -11.55
CA LEU A 21 9.18 8.48 -11.94
C LEU A 21 7.73 8.20 -12.35
N GLY A 22 7.45 7.09 -13.04
CA GLY A 22 6.08 6.67 -13.36
C GLY A 22 5.25 6.40 -12.10
N TRP A 23 5.82 5.68 -11.13
CA TRP A 23 5.18 5.49 -9.82
C TRP A 23 5.02 6.80 -9.04
N LEU A 24 5.98 7.72 -9.14
CA LEU A 24 5.87 9.06 -8.55
C LEU A 24 4.69 9.84 -9.14
N TRP A 25 4.48 9.77 -10.45
CA TRP A 25 3.30 10.38 -11.08
C TRP A 25 2.00 9.78 -10.55
N LEU A 26 1.89 8.46 -10.46
CA LEU A 26 0.71 7.81 -9.87
C LEU A 26 0.49 8.25 -8.42
N CYS A 27 1.56 8.33 -7.63
CA CYS A 27 1.55 8.80 -6.24
C CYS A 27 1.03 10.25 -6.11
N VAL A 28 1.55 11.18 -6.92
CA VAL A 28 1.10 12.58 -6.95
C VAL A 28 -0.34 12.70 -7.42
N LEU A 29 -0.71 12.01 -8.50
CA LEU A 29 -2.07 12.04 -9.04
C LEU A 29 -3.08 11.43 -8.07
N ALA A 30 -2.72 10.37 -7.35
CA ALA A 30 -3.55 9.80 -6.30
C ALA A 30 -3.82 10.80 -5.17
N LEU A 31 -2.81 11.53 -4.69
CA LEU A 31 -3.02 12.58 -3.69
C LEU A 31 -3.84 13.75 -4.22
N LEU A 32 -3.61 14.17 -5.46
CA LEU A 32 -4.42 15.22 -6.09
C LEU A 32 -5.89 14.78 -6.19
N GLY A 33 -6.15 13.57 -6.65
CA GLY A 33 -7.48 12.98 -6.69
C GLY A 33 -8.11 12.89 -5.30
N ALA A 34 -7.38 12.38 -4.30
CA ALA A 34 -7.83 12.35 -2.92
C ALA A 34 -8.16 13.76 -2.39
N GLY A 35 -7.35 14.76 -2.72
CA GLY A 35 -7.58 16.16 -2.36
C GLY A 35 -8.85 16.73 -2.96
N VAL A 36 -9.13 16.42 -4.24
CA VAL A 36 -10.40 16.78 -4.90
C VAL A 36 -11.58 16.12 -4.18
N PHE A 37 -11.50 14.82 -3.88
CA PHE A 37 -12.57 14.15 -3.12
C PHE A 37 -12.71 14.70 -1.69
N SER A 38 -11.63 15.11 -1.04
CA SER A 38 -11.66 15.79 0.26
C SER A 38 -12.43 17.12 0.19
N LEU A 39 -12.23 17.91 -0.86
CA LEU A 39 -13.02 19.13 -1.10
C LEU A 39 -14.50 18.80 -1.31
N LEU A 40 -14.82 17.76 -2.06
CA LEU A 40 -16.20 17.30 -2.26
C LEU A 40 -16.86 16.89 -0.94
N LEU A 41 -16.13 16.24 -0.04
CA LEU A 41 -16.60 15.93 1.32
C LEU A 41 -16.98 17.20 2.09
N VAL A 42 -16.10 18.20 2.11
CA VAL A 42 -16.36 19.48 2.80
C VAL A 42 -17.58 20.20 2.20
N VAL A 43 -17.66 20.27 0.87
CA VAL A 43 -18.77 20.92 0.16
C VAL A 43 -20.09 20.20 0.46
N SER A 44 -20.12 18.86 0.45
CA SER A 44 -21.33 18.08 0.73
C SER A 44 -21.87 18.24 2.16
N ARG A 45 -21.04 18.76 3.08
CA ARG A 45 -21.40 19.03 4.49
C ARG A 45 -21.67 20.51 4.76
N THR A 46 -21.57 21.39 3.76
CA THR A 46 -21.78 22.83 3.90
C THR A 46 -23.29 23.14 3.84
N PRO A 47 -23.93 23.64 4.91
CA PRO A 47 -25.39 23.72 5.04
C PRO A 47 -26.11 24.37 3.85
N VAL A 48 -25.61 25.52 3.38
CA VAL A 48 -26.22 26.27 2.26
C VAL A 48 -26.10 25.51 0.92
N ILE A 49 -25.03 24.73 0.73
CA ILE A 49 -24.79 24.01 -0.53
C ILE A 49 -25.59 22.70 -0.56
N SER A 50 -25.71 22.02 0.58
CA SER A 50 -26.48 20.78 0.70
C SER A 50 -27.99 20.96 0.46
N GLU A 51 -28.51 22.18 0.65
CA GLU A 51 -29.90 22.52 0.33
C GLU A 51 -30.14 22.73 -1.18
N VAL A 52 -29.10 23.14 -1.92
CA VAL A 52 -29.19 23.48 -3.35
C VAL A 52 -28.85 22.30 -4.25
N ILE A 53 -27.95 21.41 -3.82
CA ILE A 53 -27.55 20.25 -4.61
C ILE A 53 -27.72 18.97 -3.79
N PRO A 54 -28.53 17.99 -4.24
CA PRO A 54 -28.91 16.81 -3.47
C PRO A 54 -27.77 15.75 -3.46
N TRP A 55 -26.58 16.13 -2.99
CA TRP A 55 -25.40 15.27 -2.87
C TRP A 55 -25.37 14.43 -1.59
N ILE A 56 -26.48 14.27 -0.88
CA ILE A 56 -26.49 13.65 0.47
C ILE A 56 -25.96 12.20 0.43
N GLY A 57 -26.15 11.48 -0.69
CA GLY A 57 -25.55 10.14 -0.91
C GLY A 57 -24.08 10.16 -1.34
N PHE A 58 -23.56 11.30 -1.82
CA PHE A 58 -22.23 11.42 -2.39
C PHE A 58 -21.12 11.54 -1.33
N PHE A 59 -21.44 11.95 -0.10
CA PHE A 59 -20.44 12.07 0.98
C PHE A 59 -19.72 10.73 1.23
N HIS A 60 -20.48 9.66 1.47
CA HIS A 60 -19.89 8.36 1.78
C HIS A 60 -19.16 7.80 0.55
N SER A 61 -19.69 7.98 -0.65
CA SER A 61 -19.01 7.50 -1.87
C SER A 61 -17.70 8.26 -2.15
N ALA A 62 -17.69 9.58 -1.93
CA ALA A 62 -16.48 10.38 -1.97
C ALA A 62 -15.48 9.98 -0.88
N LEU A 63 -15.96 9.58 0.30
CA LEU A 63 -15.10 9.17 1.40
C LEU A 63 -14.39 7.85 1.08
N VAL A 64 -15.09 6.87 0.50
CA VAL A 64 -14.49 5.61 0.03
C VAL A 64 -13.33 5.92 -0.92
N VAL A 65 -13.60 6.66 -2.00
CA VAL A 65 -12.60 6.97 -3.02
C VAL A 65 -11.46 7.84 -2.47
N HIS A 66 -11.75 8.79 -1.58
CA HIS A 66 -10.72 9.58 -0.91
C HIS A 66 -9.75 8.69 -0.11
N VAL A 67 -10.28 7.76 0.68
CA VAL A 67 -9.47 6.86 1.51
C VAL A 67 -8.65 5.91 0.63
N ASP A 68 -9.27 5.30 -0.39
CA ASP A 68 -8.55 4.43 -1.32
C ASP A 68 -7.39 5.17 -2.02
N LEU A 69 -7.61 6.40 -2.47
CA LEU A 69 -6.56 7.16 -3.14
C LEU A 69 -5.45 7.62 -2.18
N SER A 70 -5.81 8.14 -1.00
CA SER A 70 -4.87 8.72 -0.04
C SER A 70 -4.09 7.69 0.77
N VAL A 71 -4.69 6.54 1.06
CA VAL A 71 -4.08 5.49 1.89
C VAL A 71 -3.61 4.35 1.01
N LEU A 72 -4.50 3.71 0.24
CA LEU A 72 -4.17 2.47 -0.48
C LEU A 72 -3.29 2.74 -1.71
N VAL A 73 -3.78 3.53 -2.68
CA VAL A 73 -3.09 3.80 -3.95
C VAL A 73 -1.81 4.60 -3.70
N TRP A 74 -1.87 5.68 -2.92
CA TRP A 74 -0.72 6.51 -2.62
C TRP A 74 0.42 5.73 -1.94
N SER A 75 0.12 5.00 -0.85
CA SER A 75 1.16 4.29 -0.09
C SER A 75 1.82 3.18 -0.91
N LEU A 76 1.02 2.43 -1.69
CA LEU A 76 1.55 1.35 -2.54
C LEU A 76 2.29 1.89 -3.76
N ALA A 77 1.85 3.01 -4.34
CA ALA A 77 2.61 3.72 -5.37
C ALA A 77 3.97 4.19 -4.82
N PHE A 78 4.01 4.64 -3.56
CA PHE A 78 5.27 4.99 -2.89
C PHE A 78 6.20 3.77 -2.73
N GLY A 79 5.65 2.60 -2.38
CA GLY A 79 6.36 1.32 -2.45
C GLY A 79 6.92 1.05 -3.85
N GLY A 80 6.11 1.31 -4.89
CA GLY A 80 6.52 1.23 -6.30
C GLY A 80 7.75 2.09 -6.62
N ILE A 81 7.82 3.33 -6.11
CA ILE A 81 9.00 4.19 -6.26
C ILE A 81 10.23 3.50 -5.64
N LEU A 82 10.13 3.14 -4.36
CA LEU A 82 11.27 2.66 -3.57
C LEU A 82 11.78 1.31 -4.05
N TRP A 83 10.89 0.37 -4.37
CA TRP A 83 11.27 -0.93 -4.91
C TRP A 83 11.84 -0.81 -6.33
N SER A 84 11.34 0.12 -7.14
CA SER A 84 11.93 0.41 -8.46
C SER A 84 13.37 0.90 -8.36
N LEU A 85 13.69 1.74 -7.35
CA LEU A 85 15.06 2.20 -7.10
C LEU A 85 15.96 1.08 -6.54
N ASN A 86 15.39 0.18 -5.73
CA ASN A 86 16.12 -0.88 -5.03
C ASN A 86 16.17 -2.24 -5.76
N GLN A 87 15.72 -2.34 -7.00
CA GLN A 87 15.81 -3.60 -7.76
C GLN A 87 17.16 -3.75 -8.48
N LYS A 88 17.61 -4.99 -8.69
CA LYS A 88 18.69 -5.33 -9.62
C LYS A 88 18.27 -4.97 -11.06
N PRO A 89 19.22 -4.73 -11.98
CA PRO A 89 18.91 -4.65 -13.41
C PRO A 89 18.17 -5.91 -13.87
N GLY A 90 17.12 -5.74 -14.68
CA GLY A 90 16.20 -6.83 -15.01
C GLY A 90 15.25 -6.50 -16.16
N GLN A 91 14.30 -7.41 -16.42
CA GLN A 91 13.32 -7.25 -17.49
C GLN A 91 12.28 -6.19 -17.10
N SER A 92 12.14 -5.16 -17.93
CA SER A 92 11.30 -4.00 -17.60
C SER A 92 9.80 -4.21 -17.82
N TRP A 93 9.40 -5.17 -18.66
CA TRP A 93 7.99 -5.32 -19.06
C TRP A 93 7.06 -5.61 -17.87
N LEU A 94 7.44 -6.52 -16.98
CA LEU A 94 6.62 -6.91 -15.82
C LEU A 94 6.36 -5.70 -14.91
N ALA A 95 7.40 -4.92 -14.68
CA ALA A 95 7.37 -3.74 -13.84
C ALA A 95 6.52 -2.60 -14.45
N TRP A 96 6.59 -2.40 -15.77
CA TRP A 96 5.73 -1.44 -16.47
C TRP A 96 4.27 -1.90 -16.55
N THR A 97 4.02 -3.20 -16.74
CA THR A 97 2.66 -3.77 -16.70
C THR A 97 2.04 -3.57 -15.31
N ALA A 98 2.82 -3.76 -14.24
CA ALA A 98 2.37 -3.49 -12.88
C ALA A 98 1.90 -2.04 -12.70
N LEU A 99 2.70 -1.07 -13.18
CA LEU A 99 2.35 0.35 -13.14
C LEU A 99 1.11 0.66 -13.99
N LEU A 100 1.01 0.09 -15.19
CA LEU A 100 -0.14 0.28 -16.08
C LEU A 100 -1.44 -0.20 -15.42
N LEU A 101 -1.45 -1.44 -14.90
CA LEU A 101 -2.63 -2.00 -14.23
C LEU A 101 -3.01 -1.20 -12.98
N ALA A 102 -2.03 -0.82 -12.16
CA ALA A 102 -2.27 0.02 -11.00
C ALA A 102 -2.87 1.39 -11.39
N SER A 103 -2.36 2.01 -12.44
CA SER A 103 -2.85 3.31 -12.93
C SER A 103 -4.27 3.21 -13.49
N LEU A 104 -4.57 2.16 -14.27
CA LEU A 104 -5.91 1.90 -14.81
C LEU A 104 -6.90 1.60 -13.68
N GLY A 105 -6.52 0.79 -12.70
CA GLY A 105 -7.35 0.48 -11.53
C GLY A 105 -7.68 1.73 -10.73
N ALA A 106 -6.69 2.56 -10.43
CA ALA A 106 -6.89 3.84 -9.73
C ALA A 106 -7.80 4.80 -10.51
N LEU A 107 -7.67 4.86 -11.84
CA LEU A 107 -8.56 5.67 -12.68
C LEU A 107 -10.02 5.18 -12.64
N VAL A 108 -10.23 3.86 -12.68
CA VAL A 108 -11.57 3.28 -12.57
C VAL A 108 -12.18 3.55 -11.18
N ILE A 109 -11.38 3.45 -10.11
CA ILE A 109 -11.79 3.84 -8.75
C ILE A 109 -12.24 5.30 -8.71
N ILE A 110 -11.50 6.23 -9.32
CA ILE A 110 -11.86 7.67 -9.38
C ILE A 110 -13.22 7.90 -10.06
N VAL A 111 -13.54 7.15 -11.11
CA VAL A 111 -14.78 7.33 -11.88
C VAL A 111 -15.98 6.63 -11.23
N SER A 112 -15.73 5.62 -10.40
CA SER A 112 -16.78 4.80 -9.77
C SER A 112 -17.83 5.48 -8.90
N PRO A 113 -17.63 6.64 -8.23
CA PRO A 113 -18.69 7.27 -7.44
C PRO A 113 -19.68 8.06 -8.32
N PHE A 114 -19.43 8.21 -9.61
CA PHE A 114 -20.28 8.95 -10.55
C PHE A 114 -21.27 8.07 -11.32
N VAL A 115 -21.32 6.77 -11.03
CA VAL A 115 -22.35 5.87 -11.56
C VAL A 115 -23.50 5.73 -10.55
N HIS A 116 -24.71 5.45 -11.07
CA HIS A 116 -25.88 5.24 -10.23
C HIS A 116 -25.72 3.98 -9.36
N ASP A 117 -26.37 3.98 -8.20
CA ASP A 117 -26.48 2.84 -7.27
C ASP A 117 -25.16 2.29 -6.68
N ALA A 118 -24.09 3.08 -6.69
CA ALA A 118 -22.84 2.74 -6.01
C ALA A 118 -22.99 2.88 -4.48
N GLN A 119 -23.39 1.79 -3.80
CA GLN A 119 -23.61 1.77 -2.35
C GLN A 119 -22.28 1.74 -1.58
N PRO A 120 -21.96 2.75 -0.75
CA PRO A 120 -20.71 2.80 -0.01
C PRO A 120 -20.75 1.88 1.22
N LEU A 121 -19.74 1.03 1.35
CA LEU A 121 -19.52 0.14 2.48
C LEU A 121 -18.17 0.49 3.13
N MET A 122 -18.20 0.92 4.38
CA MET A 122 -17.00 1.27 5.13
C MET A 122 -16.40 0.00 5.74
N SER A 123 -15.08 -0.15 5.63
CA SER A 123 -14.32 -1.16 6.34
C SER A 123 -13.10 -0.50 7.00
N ASN A 124 -12.48 -1.19 7.95
CA ASN A 124 -11.32 -0.65 8.65
C ASN A 124 -10.05 -0.53 7.79
N TYR A 125 -10.01 -1.14 6.59
CA TYR A 125 -8.82 -1.11 5.73
C TYR A 125 -9.10 -0.62 4.30
N ILE A 126 -9.93 -1.34 3.55
CA ILE A 126 -10.25 -1.00 2.15
C ILE A 126 -11.77 -0.81 2.06
N PRO A 127 -12.27 0.42 2.20
CA PRO A 127 -13.69 0.68 1.99
C PRO A 127 -14.04 0.39 0.53
N VAL A 128 -15.30 0.08 0.24
CA VAL A 128 -15.71 -0.25 -1.12
C VAL A 128 -17.00 0.46 -1.51
N LEU A 129 -17.14 0.75 -2.81
CA LEU A 129 -18.45 0.95 -3.40
C LEU A 129 -18.93 -0.41 -3.91
N GLN A 130 -20.09 -0.86 -3.44
CA GLN A 130 -20.69 -2.12 -3.84
C GLN A 130 -21.27 -1.99 -5.26
N HIS A 131 -20.37 -1.95 -6.24
CA HIS A 131 -20.70 -1.79 -7.65
C HIS A 131 -19.64 -2.48 -8.54
N PRO A 132 -20.02 -3.19 -9.62
CA PRO A 132 -19.07 -3.91 -10.48
C PRO A 132 -17.93 -3.04 -11.02
N LEU A 133 -18.22 -1.77 -11.34
CA LEU A 133 -17.20 -0.83 -11.80
C LEU A 133 -16.10 -0.62 -10.74
N PHE A 134 -16.48 -0.36 -9.49
CA PHE A 134 -15.52 -0.20 -8.39
C PHE A 134 -14.72 -1.48 -8.18
N PHE A 135 -15.37 -2.64 -8.15
CA PHE A 135 -14.69 -3.94 -8.01
C PHE A 135 -13.71 -4.21 -9.14
N SER A 136 -14.04 -3.84 -10.39
CA SER A 136 -13.11 -3.96 -11.51
C SER A 136 -11.89 -3.06 -11.35
N GLY A 137 -12.07 -1.84 -10.84
CA GLY A 137 -10.96 -0.93 -10.54
C GLY A 137 -10.07 -1.45 -9.42
N LEU A 138 -10.68 -1.92 -8.32
CA LEU A 138 -9.97 -2.50 -7.20
C LEU A 138 -9.22 -3.78 -7.60
N LEU A 139 -9.82 -4.64 -8.42
CA LEU A 139 -9.17 -5.85 -8.94
C LEU A 139 -7.99 -5.51 -9.87
N LEU A 140 -8.17 -4.58 -10.81
CA LEU A 140 -7.08 -4.12 -11.68
C LEU A 140 -5.93 -3.53 -10.87
N PHE A 141 -6.24 -2.71 -9.87
CA PHE A 141 -5.24 -2.14 -8.98
C PHE A 141 -4.52 -3.24 -8.17
N GLY A 142 -5.27 -4.18 -7.59
CA GLY A 142 -4.75 -5.32 -6.85
C GLY A 142 -3.84 -6.22 -7.70
N LEU A 143 -4.19 -6.46 -8.97
CA LEU A 143 -3.33 -7.18 -9.92
C LEU A 143 -2.05 -6.40 -10.22
N GLY A 144 -2.15 -5.09 -10.44
CA GLY A 144 -0.98 -4.21 -10.59
C GLY A 144 -0.05 -4.27 -9.38
N PHE A 145 -0.61 -4.23 -8.17
CA PHE A 145 0.13 -4.37 -6.92
C PHE A 145 0.76 -5.76 -6.78
N ALA A 146 0.04 -6.84 -7.09
CA ALA A 146 0.59 -8.20 -7.06
C ALA A 146 1.77 -8.37 -8.04
N LEU A 147 1.67 -7.81 -9.25
CA LEU A 147 2.78 -7.81 -10.20
C LEU A 147 3.96 -6.95 -9.72
N LEU A 148 3.71 -5.82 -9.07
CA LEU A 148 4.75 -5.00 -8.46
C LEU A 148 5.51 -5.77 -7.38
N VAL A 149 4.79 -6.46 -6.49
CA VAL A 149 5.39 -7.30 -5.44
C VAL A 149 6.18 -8.44 -6.06
N LEU A 150 5.60 -9.17 -7.02
CA LEU A 150 6.28 -10.25 -7.73
C LEU A 150 7.58 -9.77 -8.41
N ASN A 151 7.52 -8.67 -9.14
CA ASN A 151 8.70 -8.06 -9.75
C ASN A 151 9.77 -7.71 -8.71
N SER A 152 9.36 -7.13 -7.59
CA SER A 152 10.26 -6.74 -6.49
C SER A 152 10.93 -7.95 -5.84
N MET A 153 10.22 -9.08 -5.74
CA MET A 153 10.76 -10.35 -5.23
C MET A 153 11.74 -10.99 -6.22
N ILE A 154 11.42 -11.01 -7.52
CA ILE A 154 12.30 -11.59 -8.57
C ILE A 154 13.61 -10.80 -8.68
N PHE A 155 13.53 -9.47 -8.70
CA PHE A 155 14.69 -8.60 -8.91
C PHE A 155 15.23 -8.00 -7.61
N MET A 156 14.96 -8.63 -6.47
CA MET A 156 15.38 -8.17 -5.15
C MET A 156 16.89 -7.91 -5.08
N ALA A 157 17.30 -6.68 -4.72
CA ALA A 157 18.71 -6.36 -4.50
C ALA A 157 19.27 -7.04 -3.26
N PRO A 158 20.52 -7.52 -3.31
CA PRO A 158 21.13 -8.12 -2.15
C PRO A 158 21.46 -7.04 -1.12
N VAL A 159 21.21 -7.36 0.15
CA VAL A 159 21.58 -6.50 1.29
C VAL A 159 23.10 -6.27 1.35
N GLY A 160 23.87 -7.25 0.87
CA GLY A 160 25.34 -7.24 0.87
C GLY A 160 25.92 -8.06 2.04
N PRO A 161 27.22 -8.37 1.99
CA PRO A 161 27.86 -9.26 2.96
C PRO A 161 28.20 -8.59 4.31
N TRP A 162 28.13 -7.26 4.39
CA TRP A 162 28.55 -6.50 5.58
C TRP A 162 27.41 -5.66 6.17
N MET A 163 27.45 -5.50 7.49
CA MET A 163 26.49 -4.72 8.26
C MET A 163 26.65 -3.21 8.02
N SER A 164 26.07 -2.71 6.93
CA SER A 164 26.19 -1.32 6.49
C SER A 164 24.86 -0.57 6.55
N ALA A 165 24.92 0.77 6.68
CA ALA A 165 23.74 1.63 6.68
C ALA A 165 22.91 1.50 5.39
N ARG A 166 23.57 1.45 4.23
CA ARG A 166 22.91 1.18 2.94
C ARG A 166 22.27 -0.20 2.91
N GLY A 167 22.99 -1.23 3.40
CA GLY A 167 22.46 -2.58 3.53
C GLY A 167 21.20 -2.62 4.39
N ALA A 168 21.19 -1.90 5.51
CA ALA A 168 20.01 -1.79 6.37
C ALA A 168 18.79 -1.21 5.64
N LEU A 169 18.96 -0.17 4.80
CA LEU A 169 17.87 0.34 3.97
C LEU A 169 17.38 -0.70 2.96
N ARG A 170 18.30 -1.40 2.28
CA ARG A 170 17.95 -2.49 1.34
C ARG A 170 17.18 -3.61 2.06
N PHE A 171 17.61 -3.97 3.27
CA PHE A 171 16.90 -4.94 4.10
C PHE A 171 15.49 -4.46 4.43
N GLY A 172 15.31 -3.20 4.82
CA GLY A 172 13.99 -2.62 5.07
C GLY A 172 13.08 -2.65 3.84
N LEU A 173 13.61 -2.31 2.66
CA LEU A 173 12.84 -2.37 1.42
C LEU A 173 12.48 -3.80 1.00
N ASN A 174 13.40 -4.75 1.15
CA ASN A 174 13.16 -6.17 0.85
C ASN A 174 12.13 -6.78 1.81
N THR A 175 12.24 -6.48 3.11
CA THR A 175 11.30 -6.96 4.12
C THR A 175 9.92 -6.31 3.97
N ALA A 176 9.84 -5.05 3.54
CA ALA A 176 8.57 -4.44 3.15
C ALA A 176 7.92 -5.16 1.96
N ALA A 177 8.71 -5.58 0.94
CA ALA A 177 8.19 -6.37 -0.17
C ALA A 177 7.70 -7.76 0.27
N ILE A 178 8.40 -8.40 1.23
CA ILE A 178 7.96 -9.65 1.85
C ILE A 178 6.66 -9.44 2.61
N SER A 179 6.55 -8.37 3.40
CA SER A 179 5.31 -8.00 4.11
C SER A 179 4.14 -7.80 3.15
N ALA A 180 4.37 -7.10 2.03
CA ALA A 180 3.39 -6.94 0.96
C ALA A 180 2.96 -8.28 0.34
N ALA A 181 3.89 -9.22 0.16
CA ALA A 181 3.57 -10.57 -0.32
C ALA A 181 2.71 -11.35 0.69
N VAL A 182 3.01 -11.26 1.99
CA VAL A 182 2.19 -11.87 3.04
C VAL A 182 0.79 -11.24 3.07
N ALA A 183 0.65 -9.92 2.90
CA ALA A 183 -0.66 -9.27 2.79
C ALA A 183 -1.49 -9.82 1.63
N LEU A 184 -0.88 -10.01 0.45
CA LEU A 184 -1.54 -10.62 -0.71
C LEU A 184 -1.99 -12.06 -0.44
N LEU A 185 -1.15 -12.84 0.27
CA LEU A 185 -1.53 -14.18 0.71
C LEU A 185 -2.70 -14.15 1.68
N CYS A 186 -2.71 -13.23 2.65
CA CYS A 186 -3.82 -13.06 3.60
C CYS A 186 -5.13 -12.67 2.90
N PHE A 187 -5.12 -11.75 1.92
CA PHE A 187 -6.32 -11.45 1.13
C PHE A 187 -6.84 -12.68 0.38
N GLY A 188 -5.94 -13.44 -0.27
CA GLY A 188 -6.31 -14.66 -0.97
C GLY A 188 -6.84 -15.74 -0.01
N TRP A 189 -6.26 -15.85 1.17
CA TRP A 189 -6.66 -16.81 2.20
C TRP A 189 -8.02 -16.46 2.82
N SER A 190 -8.25 -15.17 3.13
CA SER A 190 -9.56 -14.69 3.58
C SER A 190 -10.64 -14.97 2.53
N TYR A 191 -10.36 -14.71 1.25
CA TYR A 191 -11.29 -15.01 0.17
C TYR A 191 -11.59 -16.50 0.06
N ALA A 192 -10.57 -17.36 0.15
CA ALA A 192 -10.72 -18.81 0.02
C ALA A 192 -11.48 -19.46 1.19
N GLN A 193 -11.45 -18.86 2.39
CA GLN A 193 -12.18 -19.35 3.57
C GLN A 193 -13.52 -18.64 3.80
N MET A 194 -13.91 -17.72 2.92
CA MET A 194 -15.09 -16.88 3.12
C MET A 194 -16.38 -17.71 3.08
N PRO A 195 -17.23 -17.66 4.13
CA PRO A 195 -18.53 -18.30 4.09
C PRO A 195 -19.51 -17.57 3.17
N ASP A 196 -20.33 -18.32 2.43
CA ASP A 196 -21.30 -17.78 1.46
C ASP A 196 -22.44 -16.95 2.10
N TYR A 197 -22.66 -17.09 3.41
CA TYR A 197 -23.72 -16.37 4.11
C TYR A 197 -23.33 -14.94 4.53
N LEU A 198 -22.05 -14.58 4.49
CA LEU A 198 -21.58 -13.23 4.80
C LEU A 198 -21.75 -12.34 3.58
N LEU A 199 -22.47 -11.22 3.73
CA LEU A 199 -22.75 -10.27 2.65
C LEU A 199 -22.51 -8.83 3.11
N GLY A 200 -22.38 -7.92 2.14
CA GLY A 200 -22.29 -6.48 2.41
C GLY A 200 -21.08 -6.13 3.29
N GLN A 201 -21.29 -5.28 4.29
CA GLN A 201 -20.20 -4.72 5.10
C GLN A 201 -19.37 -5.78 5.83
N SER A 202 -20.00 -6.78 6.46
CA SER A 202 -19.27 -7.83 7.21
C SER A 202 -18.40 -8.69 6.29
N PHE A 203 -18.82 -8.90 5.04
CA PHE A 203 -18.02 -9.61 4.05
C PHE A 203 -16.72 -8.85 3.75
N PHE A 204 -16.81 -7.55 3.44
CA PHE A 204 -15.63 -6.75 3.08
C PHE A 204 -14.74 -6.45 4.27
N GLU A 205 -15.33 -6.25 5.46
CA GLU A 205 -14.58 -6.12 6.70
C GLU A 205 -13.66 -7.32 6.91
N LEU A 206 -14.23 -8.53 6.85
CA LEU A 206 -13.45 -9.75 7.08
C LEU A 206 -12.50 -10.10 5.93
N LEU A 207 -12.91 -9.82 4.68
CA LEU A 207 -12.07 -10.02 3.51
C LEU A 207 -10.77 -9.21 3.60
N PHE A 208 -10.87 -7.95 4.03
CA PHE A 208 -9.74 -7.04 4.03
C PHE A 208 -9.00 -6.95 5.38
N TRP A 209 -9.53 -7.53 6.46
CA TRP A 209 -8.93 -7.43 7.80
C TRP A 209 -7.47 -7.89 7.85
N GLY A 210 -7.20 -9.18 7.61
CA GLY A 210 -5.86 -9.74 7.76
C GLY A 210 -4.84 -9.15 6.78
N GLY A 211 -5.20 -9.06 5.50
CA GLY A 211 -4.31 -8.47 4.49
C GLY A 211 -4.07 -6.97 4.71
N GLY A 212 -5.12 -6.22 5.09
CA GLY A 212 -5.03 -4.81 5.41
C GLY A 212 -4.19 -4.53 6.65
N HIS A 213 -4.30 -5.38 7.68
CA HIS A 213 -3.47 -5.32 8.89
C HIS A 213 -1.99 -5.48 8.55
N VAL A 214 -1.67 -6.50 7.75
CA VAL A 214 -0.28 -6.73 7.28
C VAL A 214 0.23 -5.56 6.42
N LEU A 215 -0.62 -4.94 5.60
CA LEU A 215 -0.23 -3.75 4.83
C LEU A 215 0.23 -2.59 5.73
N GLN A 216 -0.30 -2.43 6.95
CA GLN A 216 0.19 -1.39 7.87
C GLN A 216 1.66 -1.58 8.26
N PHE A 217 2.11 -2.83 8.40
CA PHE A 217 3.53 -3.13 8.59
C PHE A 217 4.35 -2.81 7.35
N THR A 218 3.82 -3.11 6.15
CA THR A 218 4.45 -2.72 4.88
C THR A 218 4.67 -1.20 4.83
N TYR A 219 3.63 -0.41 5.11
CA TYR A 219 3.69 1.06 5.11
C TYR A 219 4.69 1.57 6.14
N THR A 220 4.68 0.99 7.34
CA THR A 220 5.61 1.36 8.43
C THR A 220 7.07 1.09 8.04
N LEU A 221 7.37 -0.08 7.47
CA LEU A 221 8.72 -0.42 7.02
C LEU A 221 9.22 0.54 5.94
N LEU A 222 8.37 0.87 4.95
CA LEU A 222 8.70 1.85 3.90
C LEU A 222 8.93 3.24 4.50
N MET A 223 8.06 3.68 5.41
CA MET A 223 8.17 4.96 6.10
C MET A 223 9.49 5.08 6.89
N LEU A 224 9.87 4.04 7.64
CA LEU A 224 11.13 4.02 8.39
C LEU A 224 12.34 4.14 7.46
N VAL A 225 12.33 3.45 6.31
CA VAL A 225 13.38 3.62 5.28
C VAL A 225 13.41 5.05 4.75
N CYS A 226 12.26 5.64 4.45
CA CYS A 226 12.16 7.02 3.99
C CYS A 226 12.70 8.01 5.02
N TRP A 227 12.37 7.86 6.30
CA TRP A 227 12.85 8.75 7.35
C TRP A 227 14.36 8.71 7.50
N LEU A 228 14.96 7.51 7.48
CA LEU A 228 16.43 7.37 7.51
C LEU A 228 17.08 8.02 6.29
N TRP A 229 16.49 7.84 5.11
CA TRP A 229 17.00 8.44 3.87
C TRP A 229 16.87 9.97 3.87
N LEU A 230 15.71 10.50 4.24
CA LEU A 230 15.43 11.93 4.32
C LEU A 230 16.27 12.62 5.39
N ALA A 231 16.47 11.99 6.55
CA ALA A 231 17.36 12.51 7.59
C ALA A 231 18.78 12.69 7.03
N ARG A 232 19.30 11.69 6.32
CA ARG A 232 20.62 11.80 5.69
C ARG A 232 20.65 12.87 4.59
N ALA A 233 19.62 12.93 3.73
CA ALA A 233 19.51 13.91 2.66
C ALA A 233 19.40 15.35 3.18
N GLY A 234 18.74 15.55 4.32
CA GLY A 234 18.65 16.83 5.03
C GLY A 234 19.90 17.19 5.85
N GLY A 235 20.97 16.39 5.77
CA GLY A 235 22.23 16.65 6.48
C GLY A 235 22.21 16.27 7.96
N LEU A 236 21.14 15.62 8.46
CA LEU A 236 21.07 15.12 9.83
C LEU A 236 21.97 13.89 9.99
N HIS A 237 22.73 13.87 11.07
CA HIS A 237 23.54 12.72 11.47
C HIS A 237 22.86 11.99 12.62
N LEU A 238 22.17 10.90 12.29
CA LEU A 238 21.50 10.08 13.29
C LEU A 238 22.52 9.26 14.08
N PRO A 239 22.45 9.22 15.43
CA PRO A 239 23.29 8.34 16.26
C PRO A 239 22.81 6.88 16.22
N LEU A 240 22.29 6.43 15.08
CA LEU A 240 21.79 5.08 14.87
C LEU A 240 22.84 4.25 14.14
N THR A 241 23.17 3.09 14.73
CA THR A 241 24.04 2.12 14.06
C THR A 241 23.21 1.23 13.12
N PRO A 242 23.82 0.67 12.06
CA PRO A 242 23.12 -0.27 11.17
C PRO A 242 22.51 -1.47 11.91
N ARG A 243 23.15 -1.93 12.99
CA ARG A 243 22.66 -3.02 13.84
C ARG A 243 21.32 -2.69 14.48
N VAL A 244 21.20 -1.51 15.08
CA VAL A 244 19.96 -1.05 15.72
C VAL A 244 18.84 -0.94 14.69
N VAL A 245 19.13 -0.33 13.53
CA VAL A 245 18.16 -0.22 12.43
C VAL A 245 17.68 -1.58 11.96
N LEU A 246 18.60 -2.55 11.79
CA LEU A 246 18.23 -3.90 11.38
C LEU A 246 17.40 -4.64 12.41
N VAL A 247 17.67 -4.48 13.71
CA VAL A 247 16.82 -5.06 14.76
C VAL A 247 15.40 -4.48 14.68
N ILE A 248 15.26 -3.17 14.53
CA ILE A 248 13.94 -2.51 14.41
C ILE A 248 13.18 -3.03 13.19
N LEU A 249 13.84 -3.07 12.01
CA LEU A 249 13.23 -3.56 10.78
C LEU A 249 12.91 -5.07 10.86
N PHE A 250 13.77 -5.85 11.51
CA PHE A 250 13.54 -7.28 11.73
C PHE A 250 12.34 -7.52 12.63
N VAL A 251 12.19 -6.79 13.73
CA VAL A 251 11.01 -6.88 14.60
C VAL A 251 9.75 -6.57 13.78
N GLY A 252 9.78 -5.51 12.97
CA GLY A 252 8.65 -5.13 12.11
C GLY A 252 8.21 -6.26 11.19
N VAL A 253 9.14 -6.92 10.48
CA VAL A 253 8.78 -8.05 9.61
C VAL A 253 8.49 -9.35 10.38
N ALA A 254 9.08 -9.55 11.56
CA ALA A 254 8.80 -10.72 12.39
C ALA A 254 7.34 -10.73 12.85
N CYS A 255 6.79 -9.57 13.23
CA CYS A 255 5.37 -9.41 13.57
C CYS A 255 4.44 -9.80 12.42
N VAL A 256 4.83 -9.55 11.16
CA VAL A 256 4.03 -9.93 9.99
C VAL A 256 3.79 -11.44 9.90
N PHE A 257 4.76 -12.24 10.33
CA PHE A 257 4.62 -13.71 10.30
C PHE A 257 3.71 -14.27 11.39
N VAL A 258 3.20 -13.43 12.30
CA VAL A 258 2.12 -13.83 13.22
C VAL A 258 0.81 -14.03 12.45
N SER A 259 0.53 -13.23 11.41
CA SER A 259 -0.73 -13.33 10.66
C SER A 259 -0.94 -14.72 10.04
N PRO A 260 0.00 -15.32 9.27
CA PRO A 260 -0.16 -16.71 8.80
C PRO A 260 -0.38 -17.74 9.91
N LEU A 261 0.20 -17.54 11.11
CA LEU A 261 -0.04 -18.42 12.25
C LEU A 261 -1.48 -18.31 12.77
N ILE A 262 -2.05 -17.10 12.80
CA ILE A 262 -3.46 -16.86 13.15
C ILE A 262 -4.39 -17.55 12.14
N TYR A 263 -4.11 -17.43 10.83
CA TYR A 263 -4.89 -18.11 9.79
C TYR A 263 -4.86 -19.63 9.90
N LEU A 264 -3.77 -20.21 10.42
CA LEU A 264 -3.65 -21.65 10.67
C LEU A 264 -4.35 -22.08 11.97
N ALA A 265 -4.40 -21.20 12.97
CA ALA A 265 -4.91 -21.52 14.30
C ALA A 265 -6.42 -21.27 14.44
N TYR A 266 -6.95 -20.24 13.78
CA TYR A 266 -8.31 -19.75 13.96
C TYR A 266 -9.04 -19.57 12.63
N PRO A 267 -10.28 -20.09 12.48
CA PRO A 267 -11.12 -19.78 11.34
C PRO A 267 -11.35 -18.27 11.25
N ILE A 268 -11.46 -17.75 10.02
CA ILE A 268 -11.59 -16.30 9.80
C ILE A 268 -12.84 -15.69 10.49
N THR A 269 -13.86 -16.49 10.79
CA THR A 269 -15.11 -16.01 11.40
C THR A 269 -15.08 -15.89 12.92
N THR A 270 -13.99 -16.28 13.59
CA THR A 270 -13.92 -16.21 15.06
C THR A 270 -13.34 -14.88 15.54
N LEU A 271 -13.64 -14.50 16.79
CA LEU A 271 -13.15 -13.25 17.37
C LEU A 271 -11.62 -13.28 17.52
N GLU A 272 -11.05 -14.43 17.86
CA GLU A 272 -9.61 -14.62 17.99
C GLU A 272 -8.85 -14.31 16.69
N HIS A 273 -9.47 -14.53 15.53
CA HIS A 273 -8.85 -14.19 14.25
C HIS A 273 -8.71 -12.68 14.02
N VAL A 274 -9.61 -11.89 14.61
CA VAL A 274 -9.68 -10.44 14.42
C VAL A 274 -8.89 -9.69 15.51
N GLU A 275 -8.84 -10.24 16.72
CA GLU A 275 -8.24 -9.58 17.89
C GLU A 275 -6.74 -9.89 18.11
N LEU A 276 -6.20 -10.97 17.55
CA LEU A 276 -4.79 -11.39 17.68
C LEU A 276 -3.91 -10.89 16.53
#